data_AF-A0A374WG95-F1
#
_entry.id   AF-A0A374WG95-F1
#
_cell.length_a   1.000
_cell.length_b   1.000
_cell.length_c   1.000
_cell.angle_alpha   90.00
_cell.angle_beta   90.00
_cell.angle_gamma   90.00
#
_symmetry.space_group_name_H-M   'P 1'
#
loop_
_entity.id
_entity.type
_entity.pdbx_description
1 polymer ?
#
loop_
_entity_poly.entity_id
_entity_poly.type
_entity_poly.pdbx_seq_one_letter_code
_entity_poly.pdbx_strand_id
1 'polypeptide(L)'
;GSVEITDEHYNQLLDGQSNGLLIVESKNGYPILVEYEYDIEEVRKMKISEIQIFDKSADVNSFKIKGESMWLDKSTRVGLFNSISIEKNAGKTHTILWYDAVKYVIPIPDAL
;
A
#
# COMPACT_ATOMS: atom_id res chain seq x y z
N GLY A 1 4.55 19.24 40.39
CA GLY A 1 5.77 19.41 41.21
C GLY A 1 6.78 18.38 40.78
N SER A 2 8.08 18.57 41.00
CA SER A 2 9.07 17.54 40.68
C SER A 2 9.00 16.39 41.68
N VAL A 3 8.88 15.16 41.19
CA VAL A 3 8.88 13.92 41.98
C VAL A 3 10.15 13.14 41.64
N GLU A 4 10.90 12.71 42.65
CA GLU A 4 12.09 11.89 42.47
C GLU A 4 11.71 10.44 42.19
N ILE A 5 12.39 9.81 41.23
CA ILE A 5 12.21 8.41 40.84
C ILE A 5 13.58 7.73 40.76
N THR A 6 13.60 6.40 40.84
CA THR A 6 14.83 5.63 40.68
C THR A 6 15.26 5.56 39.21
N ASP A 7 16.56 5.38 38.96
CA ASP A 7 17.09 5.18 37.60
C ASP A 7 16.46 3.95 36.92
N GLU A 8 16.14 2.90 37.69
CA GLU A 8 15.46 1.71 37.19
C GLU A 8 14.04 2.04 36.71
N HIS A 9 13.25 2.79 37.50
CA HIS A 9 11.91 3.22 37.09
C HIS A 9 11.97 4.15 35.88
N TYR A 10 12.96 5.05 35.82
CA TYR A 10 13.17 5.91 34.67
C TYR A 10 13.45 5.09 33.39
N ASN A 11 14.34 4.10 33.46
CA ASN A 11 14.62 3.22 32.32
C ASN A 11 13.39 2.41 31.88
N GLN A 12 12.56 1.95 32.82
CA GLN A 12 11.29 1.28 32.51
C GLN A 12 10.31 2.21 31.78
N LEU A 13 10.22 3.48 32.17
CA LEU A 13 9.38 4.46 31.48
C LEU A 13 9.85 4.70 30.04
N LEU A 14 11.17 4.81 29.82
CA LEU A 14 11.74 4.97 28.49
C LEU A 14 11.50 3.75 27.60
N ASP A 15 11.68 2.54 28.14
CA ASP A 15 11.41 1.30 27.42
C ASP A 15 9.92 1.21 27.05
N GLY A 16 9.02 1.49 27.99
CA GLY A 16 7.58 1.54 27.73
C GLY A 16 7.21 2.55 26.65
N GLN A 17 7.83 3.74 26.67
CA GLN A 17 7.61 4.75 25.65
C GLN A 17 8.09 4.29 24.27
N SER A 18 9.23 3.59 24.20
CA SER A 18 9.73 3.02 22.94
C SER A 18 8.82 1.93 22.37
N ASN A 19 8.06 1.25 23.24
CA ASN A 19 7.03 0.27 22.88
C ASN A 19 5.66 0.91 22.61
N GLY A 20 5.55 2.24 22.59
CA GLY A 20 4.34 2.97 22.20
C GLY A 20 3.39 3.37 23.34
N LEU A 21 3.81 3.20 24.60
CA LEU A 21 3.04 3.68 25.75
C LEU A 21 3.29 5.19 25.99
N LEU A 22 2.31 5.87 26.58
CA LEU A 22 2.43 7.25 27.03
C LEU A 22 2.90 7.30 28.49
N ILE A 23 3.80 8.23 28.79
CA ILE A 23 4.14 8.59 30.17
C ILE A 23 3.18 9.70 30.61
N VAL A 24 2.34 9.41 31.60
CA VAL A 24 1.38 10.37 32.17
C VAL A 24 1.54 10.49 33.68
N GLU A 25 1.12 11.61 34.26
CA GLU A 25 1.13 11.82 35.71
C GLU A 25 -0.08 11.12 36.35
N SER A 26 0.17 10.23 37.32
CA SER A 26 -0.88 9.59 38.12
C SER A 26 -1.53 10.58 39.09
N LYS A 27 -2.66 10.18 39.71
CA LYS A 27 -3.34 10.98 40.75
C LYS A 27 -2.44 11.32 41.95
N ASN A 28 -1.38 10.54 42.17
CA ASN A 28 -0.43 10.73 43.26
C ASN A 28 0.82 11.54 42.84
N GLY A 29 0.86 12.05 41.60
CA GLY A 29 1.97 12.84 41.06
C GLY A 29 3.14 12.04 40.48
N TYR A 30 3.05 10.71 40.45
CA TYR A 30 4.11 9.84 39.92
C TYR A 30 3.90 9.54 38.43
N PRO A 31 4.97 9.47 37.62
CA PRO A 31 4.88 9.08 36.22
C PRO A 31 4.54 7.59 36.09
N ILE A 32 3.54 7.29 35.27
CA ILE A 32 3.05 5.95 34.95
C ILE A 32 2.94 5.77 33.44
N LEU A 33 3.00 4.52 32.99
CA LEU A 33 2.77 4.15 31.59
C LEU A 33 1.30 3.84 31.36
N VAL A 34 0.75 4.36 30.27
CA VAL A 34 -0.61 4.06 29.80
C VAL A 34 -0.62 3.78 28.31
N GLU A 35 -1.58 2.99 27.84
CA GLU A 35 -1.78 2.78 26.40
C GLU A 35 -2.28 4.08 25.74
N TYR A 36 -1.83 4.32 24.51
CA TYR A 36 -2.38 5.40 23.71
C TYR A 36 -3.78 5.00 23.22
N GLU A 37 -4.80 5.65 23.76
CA GLU A 37 -6.16 5.53 23.24
C GLU A 37 -6.32 6.43 22.02
N TYR A 38 -6.43 5.82 20.84
CA TYR A 38 -6.71 6.56 19.61
C TYR A 38 -8.13 7.12 19.63
N ASP A 39 -8.27 8.39 19.26
CA ASP A 39 -9.58 8.94 18.95
C ASP A 39 -10.12 8.37 17.62
N ILE A 40 -11.44 8.34 17.48
CA ILE A 40 -12.13 7.83 16.29
C ILE A 40 -11.67 8.52 15.00
N GLU A 41 -11.35 9.83 15.05
CA GLU A 41 -10.88 10.55 13.87
C GLU A 41 -9.45 10.16 13.49
N GLU A 42 -8.61 9.79 14.45
CA GLU A 42 -7.25 9.29 14.18
C GLU A 42 -7.31 7.92 13.52
N VAL A 43 -8.09 6.98 14.09
CA VAL A 43 -8.30 5.65 13.52
C VAL A 43 -8.87 5.76 12.11
N ARG A 44 -9.83 6.67 11.88
CA ARG A 44 -10.38 6.92 10.54
C ARG A 44 -9.30 7.38 9.56
N LYS A 45 -8.47 8.34 9.93
CA LYS A 45 -7.38 8.83 9.07
C LYS A 45 -6.37 7.74 8.73
N MET A 46 -5.98 6.94 9.73
CA MET A 46 -5.11 5.79 9.53
C MET A 46 -5.73 4.82 8.52
N LYS A 47 -7.01 4.47 8.69
CA LYS A 47 -7.68 3.53 7.79
C LYS A 47 -7.82 4.05 6.37
N ILE A 48 -8.12 5.34 6.20
CA ILE A 48 -8.16 5.98 4.88
C ILE A 48 -6.78 5.96 4.22
N SER A 49 -5.72 6.23 4.99
CA SER A 49 -4.34 6.16 4.49
C SER A 49 -3.98 4.75 4.01
N GLU A 50 -4.30 3.72 4.79
CA GLU A 50 -4.12 2.32 4.38
C GLU A 50 -4.83 2.00 3.07
N ILE A 51 -6.09 2.42 2.94
CA ILE A 51 -6.88 2.23 1.71
C ILE A 51 -6.22 2.94 0.53
N GLN A 52 -5.75 4.18 0.72
CA GLN A 52 -5.09 4.94 -0.35
C GLN A 52 -3.75 4.34 -0.77
N ILE A 53 -2.99 3.75 0.17
CA ILE A 53 -1.75 3.04 -0.14
C ILE A 53 -2.07 1.78 -0.94
N PHE A 54 -3.06 1.00 -0.49
CA PHE A 54 -3.49 -0.21 -1.18
C PHE A 54 -4.06 0.09 -2.58
N ASP A 55 -4.88 1.13 -2.72
CA ASP A 55 -5.45 1.58 -3.99
C ASP A 55 -4.39 2.04 -5.00
N LYS A 56 -3.18 2.42 -4.54
CA LYS A 56 -2.03 2.75 -5.40
C LYS A 56 -1.06 1.59 -5.61
N SER A 57 -1.27 0.47 -4.93
CA SER A 57 -0.39 -0.69 -4.99
C SER A 57 -0.54 -1.44 -6.30
N ALA A 58 0.46 -2.27 -6.63
CA ALA A 58 0.40 -3.16 -7.77
C ALA A 58 -0.66 -4.28 -7.60
N ASP A 59 -1.16 -4.53 -6.39
CA ASP A 59 -2.13 -5.60 -6.13
C ASP A 59 -3.46 -5.34 -6.85
N VAL A 60 -3.86 -4.08 -6.96
CA VAL A 60 -5.07 -3.65 -7.70
C VAL A 60 -4.74 -2.87 -8.97
N ASN A 61 -3.50 -2.40 -9.11
CA ASN A 61 -3.00 -1.75 -10.32
C ASN A 61 -1.99 -2.62 -11.07
N SER A 62 -2.29 -3.89 -11.28
CA SER A 62 -1.59 -4.72 -12.25
C SER A 62 -2.48 -5.80 -12.81
N PHE A 63 -2.09 -6.36 -13.95
CA PHE A 63 -2.65 -7.57 -14.53
C PHE A 63 -1.51 -8.50 -14.93
N LYS A 64 -1.79 -9.79 -15.13
CA LYS A 64 -0.75 -10.77 -15.45
C LYS A 64 -0.79 -11.18 -16.92
N ILE A 65 0.36 -11.12 -17.58
CA ILE A 65 0.57 -11.77 -18.89
C ILE A 65 1.68 -12.81 -18.71
N LYS A 66 1.35 -14.09 -18.97
CA LYS A 66 2.29 -15.22 -18.81
C LYS A 66 2.98 -15.29 -17.43
N GLY A 67 2.30 -14.82 -16.39
CA GLY A 67 2.82 -14.79 -15.02
C GLY A 67 3.50 -13.49 -14.61
N GLU A 68 3.86 -12.63 -15.58
CA GLU A 68 4.47 -11.32 -15.32
C GLU A 68 3.41 -10.27 -15.00
N SER A 69 3.56 -9.57 -13.88
CA SER A 69 2.69 -8.46 -13.49
C SER A 69 3.03 -7.20 -14.28
N MET A 70 2.02 -6.63 -14.94
CA MET A 70 2.15 -5.44 -15.78
C MET A 70 1.11 -4.40 -15.37
N TRP A 71 1.49 -3.13 -15.49
CA TRP A 71 0.54 -2.03 -15.42
C TRP A 71 0.66 -1.16 -16.65
N LEU A 72 -0.48 -0.93 -17.29
CA LEU A 72 -0.59 -0.07 -18.47
C LEU A 72 -1.53 1.08 -18.12
N ASP A 73 -1.06 2.30 -18.37
CA ASP A 73 -1.88 3.48 -18.18
C ASP A 73 -3.11 3.46 -19.11
N LYS A 74 -4.10 4.29 -18.80
CA LYS A 74 -5.36 4.33 -19.54
C LYS A 74 -5.15 4.58 -21.03
N SER A 75 -4.24 5.48 -21.41
CA SER A 75 -4.02 5.82 -22.82
C SER A 75 -3.39 4.66 -23.59
N THR A 76 -2.41 3.98 -22.98
CA THR A 76 -1.78 2.78 -23.58
C THR A 76 -2.79 1.65 -23.73
N ARG A 77 -3.65 1.40 -22.73
CA ARG A 77 -4.71 0.38 -22.84
C ARG A 77 -5.71 0.67 -23.96
N VAL A 78 -6.18 1.92 -24.07
CA VAL A 78 -7.09 2.34 -25.16
C VAL A 78 -6.40 2.21 -26.52
N GLY A 79 -5.13 2.61 -26.63
CA GLY A 79 -4.35 2.46 -27.85
C GLY A 79 -4.18 1.00 -28.28
N LEU A 80 -3.85 0.12 -27.33
CA LEU A 80 -3.74 -1.32 -27.57
C LEU A 80 -5.06 -1.92 -28.00
N PHE A 81 -6.16 -1.62 -27.32
CA PHE A 81 -7.48 -2.13 -27.69
C PHE A 81 -7.86 -1.77 -29.13
N ASN A 82 -7.59 -0.53 -29.54
CA ASN A 82 -7.82 -0.07 -30.92
C ASN A 82 -6.91 -0.80 -31.91
N SER A 83 -5.61 -0.91 -31.61
CA SER A 83 -4.65 -1.60 -32.49
C SER A 83 -5.01 -3.08 -32.66
N ILE A 84 -5.31 -3.78 -31.57
CA ILE A 84 -5.66 -5.21 -31.58
C ILE A 84 -6.98 -5.41 -32.33
N SER A 85 -7.95 -4.50 -32.18
CA SER A 85 -9.20 -4.55 -32.94
C SER A 85 -8.98 -4.43 -34.46
N ILE A 86 -8.06 -3.55 -34.89
CA ILE A 86 -7.67 -3.44 -36.31
C ILE A 86 -7.01 -4.73 -36.79
N GLU A 87 -6.09 -5.30 -35.99
CA GLU A 87 -5.42 -6.56 -36.32
C GLU A 87 -6.40 -7.74 -36.45
N LYS A 88 -7.40 -7.81 -35.56
CA LYS A 88 -8.50 -8.78 -35.63
C LYS A 88 -9.27 -8.63 -36.94
N ASN A 89 -9.65 -7.41 -37.30
CA ASN A 89 -10.39 -7.12 -38.54
C ASN A 89 -9.55 -7.41 -39.79
N ALA A 90 -8.22 -7.30 -39.71
CA ALA A 90 -7.29 -7.72 -40.75
C ALA A 90 -7.07 -9.24 -40.83
N GLY A 91 -7.76 -10.03 -40.00
CA GLY A 91 -7.67 -11.50 -40.00
C GLY A 91 -6.44 -12.06 -39.30
N LYS A 92 -5.71 -11.26 -38.51
CA LYS A 92 -4.63 -11.81 -37.68
C LYS A 92 -5.22 -12.69 -36.58
N THR A 93 -4.44 -13.68 -36.15
CA THR A 93 -4.79 -14.58 -35.03
C THR A 93 -4.07 -14.22 -33.74
N HIS A 94 -2.92 -13.54 -33.86
CA HIS A 94 -2.06 -13.15 -32.74
C HIS A 94 -1.67 -11.68 -32.86
N THR A 95 -1.51 -11.05 -31.70
CA THR A 95 -0.93 -9.71 -31.54
C THR A 95 0.43 -9.80 -30.85
N ILE A 96 1.24 -8.76 -31.01
CA ILE A 96 2.56 -8.64 -30.38
C ILE A 96 2.54 -7.42 -29.47
N LEU A 97 2.76 -7.65 -28.18
CA LEU A 97 3.01 -6.60 -27.19
C LEU A 97 4.51 -6.61 -26.84
N TRP A 98 5.15 -5.45 -26.95
CA TRP A 98 6.48 -5.23 -26.40
C TRP A 98 6.36 -4.48 -25.09
N TYR A 99 6.88 -5.05 -24.01
CA TYR A 99 6.90 -4.43 -22.69
C TYR A 99 8.22 -4.75 -22.00
N ASP A 100 8.91 -3.71 -21.50
CA ASP A 100 10.21 -3.82 -20.84
C ASP A 100 11.25 -4.67 -21.62
N ALA A 101 11.40 -4.37 -22.91
CA ALA A 101 12.26 -5.12 -23.86
C ALA A 101 11.90 -6.61 -24.05
N VAL A 102 10.80 -7.11 -23.47
CA VAL A 102 10.29 -8.46 -23.66
C VAL A 102 9.17 -8.46 -24.70
N LYS A 103 9.21 -9.46 -25.59
CA LYS A 103 8.19 -9.70 -26.62
C LYS A 103 7.14 -10.70 -26.14
N TYR A 104 5.90 -10.26 -26.09
CA TYR A 104 4.74 -11.11 -25.80
C TYR A 104 3.94 -11.36 -27.07
N VAL A 105 3.89 -12.62 -27.50
CA VAL A 105 2.96 -13.08 -28.54
C VAL A 105 1.71 -13.62 -27.85
N ILE A 106 0.56 -13.02 -28.14
CA ILE A 106 -0.70 -13.25 -27.43
C ILE A 106 -1.79 -13.54 -28.49
N PRO A 107 -2.59 -14.60 -28.33
CA PRO A 107 -3.78 -14.79 -29.16
C PRO A 107 -4.72 -13.58 -29.04
N ILE A 108 -5.26 -13.11 -30.16
CA ILE A 108 -6.16 -11.94 -30.17
C ILE A 108 -7.39 -12.12 -29.26
N PRO A 109 -8.03 -13.31 -29.15
CA PRO A 109 -9.12 -13.53 -28.21
C PRO A 109 -8.74 -13.37 -26.74
N ASP A 110 -7.47 -13.60 -26.38
CA ASP A 110 -6.98 -13.46 -24.99
C ASP A 110 -6.52 -12.03 -24.69
N ALA A 111 -6.38 -11.20 -25.73
CA ALA A 111 -5.89 -9.82 -25.64
C ALA A 111 -7.01 -8.75 -25.69
N LEU A 112 -8.25 -9.15 -25.98
CA LEU A 112 -9.45 -8.29 -26.06
C LEU A 112 -10.44 -8.64 -24.95
#